data_AF-A0A849E7R5-F1
#
_entry.id   AF-A0A849E7R5-F1
#
_cell.length_a   1.000
_cell.length_b   1.000
_cell.length_c   1.000
_cell.angle_alpha   90.00
_cell.angle_beta   90.00
_cell.angle_gamma   90.00
#
_symmetry.space_group_name_H-M   'P 1'
#
loop_
_entity.id
_entity.type
_entity.pdbx_description
1 polymer ?
#
loop_
_entity_poly.entity_id
_entity_poly.type
_entity_poly.pdbx_seq_one_letter_code
_entity_poly.pdbx_strand_id
1 'polypeptide(L)'
;MAYFLISSLFLLAAPAASADPNCRCRLYGEYYELGTTMCIRGNLRRCEMNLNNTSWKQIADFCPQAGLQPLPQSSPQKKLAKITPE
;
A
#
# COMPACT_ATOMS: atom_id res chain seq x y z
N MET A 1 -30.44 -17.18 40.53
CA MET A 1 -29.16 -16.51 40.25
C MET A 1 -29.05 -16.25 38.76
N ALA A 2 -28.99 -14.99 38.34
CA ALA A 2 -28.80 -14.61 36.94
C ALA A 2 -27.38 -14.05 36.80
N TYR A 3 -26.50 -14.74 36.07
CA TYR A 3 -25.16 -14.25 35.76
C TYR A 3 -25.17 -13.72 34.32
N PHE A 4 -25.21 -12.40 34.19
CA PHE A 4 -24.96 -11.70 32.94
C PHE A 4 -23.47 -11.86 32.59
N LEU A 5 -23.16 -12.71 31.63
CA LEU A 5 -21.81 -12.85 31.08
C LEU A 5 -21.55 -11.69 30.11
N ILE A 6 -20.94 -10.63 30.62
CA ILE A 6 -20.48 -9.49 29.82
C ILE A 6 -19.22 -9.94 29.09
N SER A 7 -19.34 -10.22 27.79
CA SER A 7 -18.19 -10.58 26.95
C SER A 7 -17.39 -9.33 26.61
N SER A 8 -16.29 -9.10 27.33
CA SER A 8 -15.38 -7.97 27.07
C SER A 8 -14.58 -8.19 25.79
N LEU A 9 -14.88 -7.38 24.76
CA LEU A 9 -14.10 -7.32 23.52
C LEU A 9 -12.80 -6.55 23.79
N PHE A 10 -11.68 -7.25 23.97
CA PHE A 10 -10.36 -6.64 24.05
C PHE A 10 -9.89 -6.21 22.65
N LEU A 11 -9.93 -4.91 22.35
CA LEU A 11 -9.18 -4.37 21.22
C LEU A 11 -7.69 -4.28 21.59
N LEU A 12 -6.87 -5.15 21.01
CA LEU A 12 -5.42 -4.98 21.05
C LEU A 12 -5.02 -3.84 20.11
N ALA A 13 -4.71 -2.67 20.68
CA ALA A 13 -4.01 -1.62 19.96
C ALA A 13 -2.54 -2.04 19.79
N ALA A 14 -2.11 -2.28 18.56
CA ALA A 14 -0.71 -2.58 18.26
C ALA A 14 0.16 -1.32 18.46
N PRO A 15 1.34 -1.43 19.09
CA PRO A 15 2.25 -0.30 19.22
C PRO A 15 2.79 0.10 17.85
N ALA A 16 2.66 1.37 17.49
CA ALA A 16 3.36 1.95 16.35
C ALA A 16 4.83 2.12 16.72
N ALA A 17 5.70 1.26 16.20
CA ALA A 17 7.14 1.41 16.35
C ALA A 17 7.60 2.67 15.59
N SER A 18 7.98 3.72 16.32
CA SER A 18 8.65 4.89 15.75
C SER A 18 10.10 4.52 15.44
N ALA A 19 10.44 4.42 14.15
CA ALA A 19 11.82 4.27 13.72
C ALA A 19 12.63 5.55 14.04
N ASP A 20 13.90 5.41 14.42
CA ASP A 20 14.82 6.55 14.53
C ASP A 20 14.87 7.31 13.19
N PRO A 21 14.84 8.65 13.18
CA PRO A 21 14.78 9.45 11.95
C PRO A 21 15.97 9.23 11.00
N ASN A 22 17.08 8.63 11.46
CA ASN A 22 18.24 8.30 10.64
C ASN A 22 18.18 6.89 10.02
N CYS A 23 17.19 6.07 10.40
CA CYS A 23 17.04 4.71 9.88
C CYS A 23 16.32 4.71 8.53
N ARG A 24 17.01 5.17 7.47
CA ARG A 24 16.46 5.23 6.10
C ARG A 24 17.27 4.38 5.12
N CYS A 25 16.60 3.79 4.14
CA CYS A 25 17.28 3.15 3.02
C CYS A 25 17.56 4.16 1.91
N ARG A 26 18.68 4.00 1.21
CA ARG A 26 19.04 4.83 0.05
C ARG A 26 18.75 4.12 -1.26
N LEU A 27 18.16 4.81 -2.23
CA LEU A 27 17.97 4.32 -3.60
C LEU A 27 18.09 5.49 -4.58
N TYR A 28 18.98 5.37 -5.56
CA TYR A 28 19.26 6.41 -6.56
C TYR A 28 19.54 7.82 -6.00
N GLY A 29 20.16 7.90 -4.83
CA GLY A 29 20.49 9.17 -4.17
C GLY A 29 19.47 9.63 -3.15
N GLU A 30 18.23 9.14 -3.24
CA GLU A 30 17.11 9.49 -2.36
C GLU A 30 17.04 8.58 -1.13
N TYR A 31 16.46 9.10 -0.04
CA TYR A 31 16.25 8.35 1.20
C TYR A 31 14.78 7.95 1.36
N TYR A 32 14.54 6.76 1.91
CA TYR A 32 13.21 6.20 2.12
C TYR A 32 13.07 5.64 3.54
N GLU A 33 11.90 5.80 4.13
CA GLU A 33 11.61 5.32 5.48
C GLU A 33 11.58 3.79 5.56
N LEU A 34 11.80 3.24 6.75
CA LEU A 34 11.61 1.81 7.01
C LEU A 34 10.18 1.38 6.63
N GLY A 35 10.07 0.15 6.11
CA GLY A 35 8.80 -0.41 5.63
C GLY A 35 8.43 -0.01 4.20
N THR A 36 9.06 1.02 3.63
CA THR A 36 8.84 1.42 2.23
C THR A 36 9.12 0.24 1.29
N THR A 37 8.26 0.03 0.31
CA THR A 37 8.44 -1.01 -0.72
C THR A 37 8.72 -0.39 -2.07
N MET A 38 9.77 -0.84 -2.75
CA MET A 38 10.21 -0.31 -4.03
C MET A 38 10.57 -1.45 -4.99
N CYS A 39 10.34 -1.20 -6.28
CA CYS A 39 10.80 -2.09 -7.33
C CYS A 39 12.28 -1.81 -7.61
N ILE A 40 13.15 -2.77 -7.32
CA ILE A 40 14.60 -2.62 -7.49
C ILE A 40 15.09 -3.78 -8.36
N ARG A 41 15.57 -3.46 -9.57
CA ARG A 41 16.06 -4.44 -10.54
C ARG A 41 15.04 -5.56 -10.80
N GLY A 42 13.76 -5.21 -10.99
CA GLY A 42 12.68 -6.15 -11.31
C GLY A 42 12.08 -6.92 -10.13
N ASN A 43 12.70 -6.87 -8.96
CA ASN A 43 12.23 -7.56 -7.76
C ASN A 43 11.58 -6.56 -6.79
N LEU A 44 10.53 -6.99 -6.09
CA LEU A 44 9.94 -6.18 -5.04
C LEU A 44 10.82 -6.25 -3.79
N ARG A 45 11.25 -5.09 -3.29
CA ARG A 45 12.07 -4.99 -2.09
C ARG A 45 11.45 -4.09 -1.05
N ARG A 46 11.62 -4.42 0.22
CA ARG A 46 11.23 -3.58 1.37
C ARG A 46 12.48 -3.04 2.06
N CYS A 47 12.41 -1.77 2.44
CA CYS A 47 13.42 -1.16 3.31
C CYS A 47 13.25 -1.73 4.73
N GLU A 48 14.26 -2.45 5.22
CA GLU A 48 14.24 -3.09 6.54
C GLU A 48 15.57 -2.85 7.28
N MET A 49 15.54 -3.00 8.60
CA MET A 49 16.73 -3.01 9.43
C MET A 49 17.31 -4.44 9.46
N ASN A 50 18.58 -4.60 9.09
CA ASN A 50 19.32 -5.86 9.20
C ASN A 50 20.62 -5.63 9.98
N LEU A 51 20.72 -6.20 11.18
CA LEU A 51 21.89 -6.09 12.07
C LEU A 51 22.40 -4.64 12.25
N ASN A 52 21.49 -3.70 12.55
CA ASN A 52 21.77 -2.26 12.74
C ASN A 52 22.09 -1.47 11.45
N ASN A 53 21.96 -2.08 10.27
CA ASN A 53 22.08 -1.37 9.00
C ASN A 53 20.76 -1.42 8.20
N THR A 54 20.38 -0.32 7.57
CA THR A 54 19.22 -0.30 6.69
C THR A 54 19.55 -0.94 5.35
N SER A 55 18.71 -1.87 4.91
CA SER A 55 18.94 -2.65 3.70
C SER A 55 17.65 -2.89 2.92
N TRP A 56 17.80 -3.08 1.61
CA TRP A 56 16.69 -3.45 0.73
C TRP A 56 16.55 -4.97 0.66
N LYS A 57 15.63 -5.51 1.46
CA LYS A 57 15.32 -6.93 1.48
C LYS A 57 14.34 -7.28 0.37
N GLN A 58 14.64 -8.32 -0.40
CA GLN A 58 13.71 -8.85 -1.40
C GLN A 58 12.52 -9.54 -0.72
N ILE A 59 11.31 -9.17 -1.12
CA ILE A 59 10.06 -9.71 -0.59
C ILE A 59 9.19 -10.36 -1.69
N ALA A 60 9.50 -10.13 -2.97
CA ALA A 60 8.96 -10.89 -4.09
C ALA A 60 9.91 -10.83 -5.31
N ASP A 61 9.87 -11.86 -6.15
CA ASP A 61 10.70 -11.94 -7.36
C ASP A 61 10.24 -11.00 -8.49
N PHE A 62 9.00 -10.52 -8.39
CA PHE A 62 8.40 -9.62 -9.38
C PHE A 62 7.74 -8.43 -8.71
N CYS A 63 7.78 -7.29 -9.38
CA CYS A 63 7.07 -6.10 -8.94
C CYS A 63 5.58 -6.22 -9.24
N PRO A 64 4.69 -5.79 -8.33
CA PRO A 64 3.27 -5.82 -8.58
C PRO A 64 2.97 -4.88 -9.74
N GLN A 65 2.38 -5.41 -10.81
CA GLN A 65 1.72 -4.56 -11.79
C GLN A 65 0.52 -3.93 -11.09
N ALA A 66 0.52 -2.60 -10.97
CA ALA A 66 -0.72 -1.90 -10.74
C ALA A 66 -1.64 -2.30 -11.88
N GLY A 67 -2.62 -3.17 -11.59
CA GLY A 67 -3.63 -3.51 -12.56
C GLY A 67 -4.27 -2.21 -12.99
N LEU A 68 -4.04 -1.78 -14.23
CA LEU A 68 -4.91 -0.81 -14.87
C LEU A 68 -6.26 -1.51 -14.89
N GLN A 69 -7.07 -1.28 -13.85
CA GLN A 69 -8.49 -1.59 -13.94
C GLN A 69 -8.95 -0.81 -15.16
N PRO A 70 -9.46 -1.48 -16.21
CA PRO A 70 -10.05 -0.75 -17.31
C PRO A 70 -11.05 0.22 -16.69
N LEU A 71 -10.87 1.52 -16.94
CA LEU A 71 -11.90 2.49 -16.59
C LEU A 71 -13.19 1.92 -17.18
N PRO A 72 -14.30 1.81 -16.41
CA PRO A 72 -15.55 1.35 -16.98
C PRO A 72 -15.84 2.22 -18.20
N GLN A 73 -15.71 1.62 -19.39
CA GLN A 73 -15.94 2.31 -20.65
C GLN A 73 -17.45 2.54 -20.74
N SER A 74 -17.94 3.63 -20.15
CA SER A 74 -19.27 4.13 -20.44
C SER A 74 -19.29 4.52 -21.91
N SER A 75 -19.73 3.60 -22.76
CA SER A 75 -20.08 3.86 -24.15
C SER A 75 -21.56 3.51 -24.33
N PRO A 76 -22.31 4.16 -25.25
CA PRO A 76 -22.04 5.36 -26.03
C PRO A 76 -23.00 6.52 -25.68
N GLN A 77 -22.53 7.77 -25.75
CA GLN A 77 -23.37 8.97 -25.92
C GLN A 77 -24.13 8.87 -27.26
N LYS A 78 -25.18 8.06 -27.31
CA LYS A 78 -26.16 8.03 -28.40
C LYS A 78 -27.52 8.45 -27.87
N LYS A 79 -27.59 9.61 -27.22
CA LYS A 79 -28.88 10.28 -27.00
C LYS A 79 -28.74 11.78 -26.67
N LEU A 80 -28.12 12.58 -27.55
CA LEU A 80 -28.32 14.03 -27.46
C LEU A 80 -28.25 14.81 -28.79
N ALA A 81 -28.61 14.20 -29.92
CA ALA A 81 -28.78 14.98 -31.15
C ALA A 81 -29.91 14.43 -32.02
N LYS A 82 -31.15 14.51 -31.51
CA LYS A 82 -32.34 14.71 -32.33
C LYS A 82 -33.50 15.20 -31.46
N ILE A 83 -33.47 16.48 -31.09
CA ILE A 83 -34.65 17.23 -30.67
C ILE A 83 -34.60 18.53 -31.46
N THR A 84 -35.09 18.48 -32.70
CA THR A 84 -35.50 19.64 -33.48
C THR A 84 -36.97 19.39 -33.80
N PRO A 85 -37.92 20.08 -33.16
CA PRO A 85 -39.23 20.31 -33.74
C PRO A 85 -39.15 21.48 -34.74
N GLU A 86 -39.99 21.39 -35.77
CA GLU A 86 -40.24 22.41 -36.80
C GLU A 86 -40.53 23.81 -36.23
#